data_AF-A0AAE5CMF2-F1
#
_entry.id   AF-A0AAE5CMF2-F1
#
_cell.length_a   1.000
_cell.length_b   1.000
_cell.length_c   1.000
_cell.angle_alpha   90.00
_cell.angle_beta   90.00
_cell.angle_gamma   90.00
#
_symmetry.space_group_name_H-M   'P 1'
#
loop_
_entity.id
_entity.type
_entity.pdbx_description
1 polymer ?
#
loop_
_entity_poly.entity_id
_entity_poly.type
_entity_poly.pdbx_seq_one_letter_code
_entity_poly.pdbx_strand_id
1 'polypeptide(L)' 'MQLNIYVPKDKQDIVRKLDAAARALGRPKNELVIEALEKYLRTNSPTVRLGKYPTRVIGSLSRTDIYGDRVKE' A
#
# COMPACT_ATOMS: atom_id res chain seq x y z
N MET A 1 -8.51 -2.66 11.86
CA MET A 1 -8.77 -3.24 10.52
C MET A 1 -8.38 -4.71 10.54
N GLN A 2 -9.10 -5.58 9.84
CA GLN A 2 -8.79 -7.02 9.75
C GLN A 2 -8.38 -7.37 8.31
N LEU A 3 -7.28 -8.11 8.16
CA LEU A 3 -6.79 -8.62 6.87
C LEU A 3 -6.87 -10.14 6.88
N ASN A 4 -7.66 -10.71 5.97
CA ASN A 4 -7.77 -12.15 5.80
C ASN A 4 -6.90 -12.58 4.61
N ILE A 5 -5.92 -13.45 4.85
CA ILE A 5 -4.96 -13.89 3.83
C ILE A 5 -5.25 -15.34 3.47
N TYR A 6 -5.56 -15.60 2.21
CA TYR A 6 -5.64 -16.96 1.69
C TYR A 6 -4.23 -17.50 1.44
N VAL A 7 -3.94 -18.68 1.97
CA VAL A 7 -2.68 -19.39 1.71
C VAL A 7 -2.94 -20.62 0.84
N PRO A 8 -2.39 -20.67 -0.38
CA PRO A 8 -2.51 -21.84 -1.26
C PRO A 8 -1.98 -23.12 -0.61
N LYS A 9 -2.52 -24.28 -1.01
CA LYS A 9 -2.15 -25.59 -0.44
C LYS A 9 -0.66 -25.91 -0.60
N ASP A 10 -0.06 -25.52 -1.73
CA ASP A 10 1.37 -25.66 -2.01
C ASP A 10 2.27 -24.86 -1.06
N LYS A 11 1.73 -23.84 -0.38
CA LYS A 11 2.47 -23.00 0.58
C LYS A 11 2.19 -23.34 2.04
N GLN A 12 1.55 -24.48 2.33
CA GLN A 12 1.28 -24.89 3.72
C GLN A 12 2.56 -25.05 4.56
N ASP A 13 3.67 -25.43 3.94
CA ASP A 13 4.96 -25.56 4.62
C ASP A 13 5.41 -24.23 5.27
N ILE A 14 5.17 -23.10 4.60
CA ILE A 14 5.47 -21.76 5.13
C ILE A 14 4.65 -21.48 6.39
N VAL A 15 3.38 -21.87 6.42
CA VAL A 15 2.51 -21.67 7.59
C VAL A 15 3.00 -22.52 8.77
N ARG A 16 3.48 -23.74 8.51
CA ARG A 16 4.08 -24.60 9.53
C ARG A 16 5.36 -24.01 10.10
N LYS A 17 6.23 -23.46 9.25
CA LYS A 17 7.45 -22.74 9.66
C LYS A 17 7.14 -21.50 10.49
N LEU A 18 6.11 -20.74 10.10
CA LEU A 18 5.62 -19.60 10.89
C LEU A 18 5.11 -20.03 12.27
N ASP A 19 4.37 -21.14 12.35
CA ASP A 19 3.89 -21.70 13.63
C ASP A 19 5.06 -22.10 14.55
N ALA A 20 6.05 -22.80 14.00
CA ALA A 20 7.26 -23.17 14.73
C ALA A 20 8.03 -21.94 15.23
N ALA A 21 8.21 -20.92 14.38
CA ALA A 21 8.88 -19.67 14.74
C ALA A 21 8.12 -18.90 15.84
N ALA A 22 6.78 -18.83 15.74
CA ALA A 22 5.93 -18.21 16.74
C ALA A 22 6.08 -18.88 18.11
N ARG A 23 6.07 -20.22 18.15
CA ARG A 23 6.28 -20.99 19.39
C ARG A 23 7.67 -20.78 19.98
N ALA A 24 8.71 -20.84 19.15
CA ALA A 24 10.09 -20.67 19.59
C ALA A 24 10.35 -19.28 20.16
N LEU A 25 9.74 -18.24 19.59
CA LEU A 25 9.88 -16.86 20.03
C LEU A 25 8.89 -16.46 21.14
N GLY A 26 7.91 -17.31 21.45
CA GLY A 26 6.81 -16.97 22.38
C GLY A 26 5.96 -15.79 21.89
N ARG A 27 5.96 -15.50 20.59
CA ARG A 27 5.25 -14.36 19.98
C ARG A 27 4.03 -14.82 19.19
N PRO A 28 2.96 -14.02 19.12
CA PRO A 28 1.81 -14.34 18.30
C PRO A 28 2.15 -14.30 16.80
N LYS A 29 1.57 -15.23 16.02
CA LYS A 29 1.81 -15.34 14.57
C LYS A 29 1.52 -14.03 13.83
N ASN A 30 0.46 -13.33 14.23
CA ASN A 30 0.06 -12.07 13.59
C ASN A 30 1.18 -11.04 13.67
N GLU A 31 1.86 -10.93 14.80
CA GLU A 31 2.96 -9.98 14.99
C GLU A 31 4.15 -10.31 14.08
N LEU A 32 4.49 -11.59 13.93
CA LEU A 32 5.53 -12.03 13.00
C LEU A 32 5.15 -11.78 11.54
N VAL A 33 3.86 -11.96 11.19
CA VAL A 33 3.36 -11.68 9.83
C VAL A 33 3.44 -10.18 9.54
N ILE A 34 3.02 -9.32 10.47
CA ILE A 34 3.12 -7.86 10.30
C ILE A 34 4.58 -7.44 10.19
N GLU A 35 5.47 -7.95 11.04
CA GLU A 35 6.90 -7.63 11.00
C GLU A 35 7.53 -8.04 9.65
N ALA A 36 7.17 -9.22 9.14
CA ALA A 36 7.62 -9.69 7.83
C ALA A 36 7.10 -8.82 6.69
N LEU A 37 5.84 -8.40 6.75
CA LEU A 37 5.24 -7.48 5.77
C LEU A 37 5.93 -6.10 5.82
N GLU A 38 6.20 -5.56 7.01
CA GLU A 38 6.93 -4.30 7.16
C GLU A 38 8.32 -4.39 6.55
N LYS A 39 9.08 -5.45 6.86
CA LYS A 39 10.42 -5.65 6.28
C LYS A 39 10.35 -5.77 4.77
N TYR A 40 9.43 -6.60 4.27
CA TYR A 40 9.23 -6.76 2.83
C TYR A 40 8.91 -5.44 2.14
N LEU A 41 7.98 -4.66 2.69
CA LEU A 41 7.58 -3.37 2.14
C LEU A 41 8.68 -2.33 2.27
N ARG A 42 9.48 -2.29 3.33
CA ARG A 42 10.65 -1.37 3.39
C ARG A 42 11.68 -1.69 2.32
N THR A 43 11.98 -2.98 2.11
CA THR A 43 12.98 -3.43 1.13
C THR A 43 12.48 -3.31 -0.31
N ASN A 44 11.20 -3.63 -0.55
CA ASN A 44 10.60 -3.69 -1.88
C ASN A 44 9.63 -2.55 -2.12
N SER A 45 9.68 -1.48 -1.31
CA SER A 45 8.88 -0.29 -1.55
C SER A 45 9.19 0.13 -2.98
N PRO A 46 8.21 0.10 -3.89
CA PRO A 46 8.42 0.71 -5.18
C PRO A 46 8.82 2.14 -4.86
N THR A 47 10.01 2.55 -5.31
CA THR A 47 10.32 3.97 -5.37
C THR A 47 9.21 4.49 -6.26
N VAL A 48 8.19 5.11 -5.67
CA VAL A 48 7.14 5.78 -6.41
C VAL A 48 7.86 6.93 -7.08
N ARG A 49 8.41 6.66 -8.27
CA ARG A 49 8.79 7.69 -9.20
C ARG A 49 7.46 8.27 -9.65
N LEU A 50 6.92 9.17 -8.85
CA LEU A 50 5.97 10.15 -9.34
C LEU A 50 6.62 10.69 -10.61
N GLY A 51 6.04 10.37 -11.76
CA GLY A 51 6.49 10.93 -13.02
C GLY A 51 6.60 12.43 -12.81
N LYS A 52 7.75 13.01 -13.17
CA LYS A 52 7.88 14.47 -13.20
C LYS A 52 6.97 14.96 -14.32
N TYR A 53 5.69 15.13 -14.02
CA TYR A 53 4.81 15.90 -14.89
C TYR A 53 5.37 17.32 -14.88
N PRO A 54 5.67 17.92 -16.06
CA PRO A 54 6.04 19.32 -16.13
C PRO A 54 4.77 20.18 -15.94
N THR A 55 4.07 20.03 -14.81
CA THR A 55 2.93 20.89 -14.48
C THR A 55 3.45 22.16 -13.83
N ARG A 56 4.23 22.91 -14.60
CA ARG A 56 4.36 24.35 -14.40
C ARG A 56 3.11 24.97 -14.99
N VAL A 57 2.04 25.05 -14.19
CA VAL A 57 0.96 26.00 -14.46
C VAL A 57 0.96 27.00 -13.32
N ILE A 58 1.85 27.98 -13.47
CA ILE A 58 1.75 29.26 -12.76
C ILE A 58 0.66 30.02 -13.51
N GLY A 59 -0.56 29.98 -12.98
CA GLY A 59 -1.67 30.72 -13.53
C GLY A 59 -2.86 30.56 -12.59
N SER A 60 -3.27 31.64 -11.95
CA SER A 60 -4.48 31.67 -11.14
C SER A 60 -5.66 31.30 -12.03
N LEU A 61 -6.18 30.08 -11.91
CA LEU A 61 -7.46 29.73 -12.51
C LEU A 61 -8.51 30.67 -11.88
N SER A 62 -8.98 31.66 -12.64
CA SER A 62 -10.07 32.50 -12.17
C SER A 62 -11.37 31.71 -12.27
N ARG A 63 -12.28 31.92 -11.32
CA ARG A 63 -13.60 31.30 -11.32
C ARG A 63 -14.37 31.54 -12.63
N THR A 64 -14.09 32.64 -13.31
CA THR A 64 -14.72 32.99 -14.59
C THR A 64 -14.35 32.01 -15.71
N ASP A 65 -13.13 31.46 -15.71
CA ASP A 65 -12.70 30.47 -16.71
C ASP A 65 -13.39 29.11 -16.52
N ILE A 66 -13.81 28.79 -15.29
CA ILE A 66 -14.43 27.49 -14.97
C ILE A 66 -15.94 27.52 -15.23
N TYR A 67 -16.60 28.67 -15.03
CA TYR A 67 -18.07 28.75 -15.02
C TYR A 67 -18.66 29.69 -16.10
N GLY A 68 -17.83 30.36 -16.91
CA GLY A 68 -18.29 31.36 -17.89
C GLY A 68 -19.23 30.82 -18.98
N ASP A 69 -19.15 29.53 -19.32
CA ASP A 69 -19.93 28.93 -20.40
C ASP A 69 -21.33 28.43 -19.98
N ARG A 70 -21.70 28.58 -18.69
CA ARG A 70 -22.99 28.06 -18.16
C ARG A 70 -24.06 29.12 -17.89
N VAL A 71 -23.88 30.35 -18.39
CA VAL A 71 -24.94 31.37 -18.33
C VAL A 71 -25.29 31.84 -19.74
N LYS A 72 -26.10 31.03 -20.44
CA LYS A 72 -26.95 31.48 -21.54
C LYS A 72 -28.31 30.82 -21.41
N GLU A 73 -29.21 31.50 -20.71
CA GLU A 73 -30.66 31.51 -20.97
C GLU A 73 -31.15 32.96 -20.83
#